data_AF-A0AAP3A455-F1
#
_entry.id   AF-A0AAP3A455-F1
#
_cell.length_a   1.000
_cell.length_b   1.000
_cell.length_c   1.000
_cell.angle_alpha   90.00
_cell.angle_beta   90.00
_cell.angle_gamma   90.00
#
_symmetry.space_group_name_H-M   'P 1'
#
loop_
_entity.id
_entity.type
_entity.pdbx_description
1 polymer ?
#
loop_
_entity_poly.entity_id
_entity_poly.type
_entity_poly.pdbx_seq_one_letter_code
_entity_poly.pdbx_strand_id
1 'polypeptide(L)'
;PKGRVVFQYRYQWAGKGERLDIGTYPATGLKEAREEVIRLRGELESNRNPRLVKQAEKRKATEAMTVESVIRAWYEAYCVKNKKGSEQIL
;
A
#
# COMPACT_ATOMS: atom_id res chain seq x y z
N PRO A 1 -30.32 1.61 -2.38
CA PRO A 1 -29.27 0.94 -1.57
C PRO A 1 -28.46 -0.04 -2.44
N LYS A 2 -27.14 0.16 -2.58
CA LYS A 2 -26.27 -0.80 -3.29
C LYS A 2 -26.02 -1.97 -2.33
N GLY A 3 -26.41 -3.19 -2.66
CA GLY A 3 -26.30 -4.40 -1.82
C GLY A 3 -24.87 -4.88 -1.56
N ARG A 4 -23.94 -3.96 -1.30
CA ARG A 4 -22.52 -4.21 -1.07
C ARG A 4 -22.29 -4.35 0.43
N VAL A 5 -21.69 -5.48 0.84
CA VAL A 5 -21.27 -5.75 2.21
C VAL A 5 -19.78 -5.47 2.34
N VAL A 6 -19.42 -4.61 3.31
CA VAL A 6 -18.02 -4.20 3.57
C VAL A 6 -17.65 -4.58 5.00
N PHE A 7 -16.48 -5.18 5.18
CA PHE A 7 -15.90 -5.44 6.48
C PHE A 7 -15.19 -4.18 6.97
N GLN A 8 -15.61 -3.67 8.14
CA GLN A 8 -15.04 -2.50 8.76
C GLN A 8 -14.40 -2.84 10.10
N TYR A 9 -13.23 -2.26 10.36
CA TYR A 9 -12.55 -2.30 11.64
C TYR A 9 -12.63 -0.95 12.33
N ARG A 10 -13.15 -0.94 13.56
CA ARG A 10 -13.20 0.24 14.42
C ARG A 10 -12.06 0.20 15.43
N TYR A 11 -11.34 1.30 15.57
CA TYR A 11 -10.24 1.44 16.52
C TYR A 11 -10.21 2.85 17.09
N GLN A 12 -9.41 3.06 18.13
CA GLN A 12 -9.10 4.37 18.66
C GLN A 12 -7.64 4.69 18.39
N TRP A 13 -7.39 5.92 17.93
CA TRP A 13 -6.05 6.45 17.72
C TRP A 13 -6.00 7.85 18.32
N ALA A 14 -5.03 8.11 19.20
CA ALA A 14 -4.86 9.41 19.86
C ALA A 14 -6.17 9.97 20.47
N GLY A 15 -6.96 9.11 21.13
CA GLY A 15 -8.24 9.49 21.74
C GLY A 15 -9.41 9.68 20.76
N LYS A 16 -9.20 9.51 19.45
CA LYS A 16 -10.24 9.62 18.42
C LYS A 16 -10.67 8.24 17.91
N GLY A 17 -11.98 8.00 17.84
CA GLY A 17 -12.54 6.82 17.20
C GLY A 17 -12.45 6.94 15.68
N GLU A 18 -11.79 5.98 15.04
CA GLU A 18 -11.65 5.87 13.58
C GLU A 18 -12.20 4.54 13.07
N ARG A 19 -12.47 4.50 11.76
CA ARG A 19 -12.91 3.30 11.05
C ARG A 19 -12.04 3.07 9.82
N LEU A 20 -11.73 1.80 9.56
CA LEU A 20 -10.97 1.37 8.38
C LEU A 20 -11.75 0.28 7.66
N ASP A 21 -11.94 0.46 6.36
CA ASP A 21 -12.50 -0.59 5.51
C ASP A 21 -11.40 -1.62 5.24
N ILE A 22 -11.66 -2.87 5.60
CA ILE A 22 -10.70 -3.98 5.46
C ILE A 22 -10.87 -4.67 4.11
N GLY A 23 -12.11 -4.98 3.74
CA GLY A 23 -12.43 -5.73 2.52
C GLY A 23 -13.92 -5.69 2.19
N THR A 24 -14.28 -6.20 1.01
CA THR A 24 -15.67 -6.24 0.52
C THR A 24 -16.05 -7.68 0.20
N TYR A 25 -17.23 -8.12 0.62
CA TYR A 25 -17.76 -9.44 0.27
C TYR A 25 -18.27 -9.46 -1.18
N PRO A 26 -18.06 -10.54 -1.95
CA PRO A 26 -17.43 -11.82 -1.59
C PRO A 26 -15.91 -11.88 -1.78
N ALA A 27 -15.29 -10.80 -2.28
CA ALA A 27 -13.87 -10.77 -2.60
C ALA A 27 -12.95 -11.00 -1.38
N THR A 28 -13.42 -10.66 -0.18
CA THR A 28 -12.75 -10.97 1.10
C THR A 28 -13.64 -11.90 1.91
N GLY A 29 -13.08 -13.02 2.37
CA GLY A 29 -13.78 -13.94 3.26
C GLY A 29 -13.86 -13.42 4.70
N LEU A 30 -14.80 -13.95 5.50
CA LEU A 30 -14.90 -13.60 6.92
C LEU A 30 -13.63 -13.95 7.72
N LYS A 31 -13.01 -15.08 7.38
CA LYS A 31 -11.75 -15.53 8.00
C LYS A 31 -10.61 -14.54 7.70
N GLU A 32 -10.41 -14.21 6.43
CA GLU A 32 -9.40 -13.23 5.99
C GLU A 32 -9.61 -11.86 6.64
N ALA A 33 -10.86 -11.40 6.69
CA ALA A 33 -11.18 -10.14 7.34
C ALA A 33 -10.82 -10.14 8.84
N ARG A 34 -11.00 -11.27 9.54
CA ARG A 34 -10.62 -11.43 10.96
C ARG A 34 -9.11 -11.45 11.14
N GLU A 35 -8.39 -12.17 10.29
CA GLU A 35 -6.92 -12.22 10.32
C GLU A 35 -6.32 -10.81 10.11
N GLU A 36 -6.89 -10.05 9.18
CA GLU A 36 -6.44 -8.68 8.91
C GLU A 36 -6.74 -7.72 10.08
N VAL A 37 -7.86 -7.90 10.79
CA VAL A 37 -8.12 -7.16 12.05
C VAL A 37 -7.06 -7.46 13.10
N ILE A 38 -6.68 -8.73 13.28
CA ILE A 38 -5.66 -9.13 14.27
C ILE A 38 -4.32 -8.50 13.92
N ARG A 39 -3.92 -8.54 12.64
CA ARG A 39 -2.70 -7.90 12.14
C ARG A 39 -2.67 -6.40 12.44
N LEU A 40 -3.74 -5.69 12.08
CA LEU A 40 -3.85 -4.24 12.28
C LEU A 40 -3.96 -3.86 13.77
N ARG A 41 -4.49 -4.74 14.62
CA ARG A 41 -4.46 -4.56 16.07
C ARG A 41 -3.04 -4.65 16.61
N GLY A 42 -2.22 -5.58 16.15
CA GLY A 42 -0.80 -5.67 16.54
C GLY A 42 -0.01 -4.42 16.16
N GLU A 43 -0.28 -3.84 14.98
CA GLU A 43 0.31 -2.55 14.57
C GLU A 43 -0.16 -1.39 15.46
N LEU A 44 -1.44 -1.38 15.84
CA LEU A 44 -2.00 -0.39 16.76
C LEU A 44 -1.31 -0.44 18.14
N GLU A 45 -1.11 -1.65 18.69
CA GLU A 45 -0.38 -1.87 19.95
C GLU A 45 1.09 -1.45 19.85
N SER A 46 1.69 -1.62 18.67
CA SER A 46 3.03 -1.11 18.34
C SER A 46 3.07 0.40 18.09
N ASN A 47 2.00 1.13 18.43
CA ASN A 47 1.88 2.57 18.30
C ASN A 47 2.03 3.04 16.83
N ARG A 48 1.52 2.25 15.88
CA ARG A 48 1.44 2.62 14.46
C ARG A 48 -0.01 2.75 14.05
N ASN A 49 -0.36 3.86 13.40
CA ASN A 49 -1.73 4.08 12.95
C ASN A 49 -2.11 3.08 11.83
N PRO A 50 -3.13 2.22 12.02
CA PRO A 50 -3.56 1.23 11.03
C PRO A 50 -3.89 1.81 9.64
N ARG A 51 -4.43 3.03 9.59
CA ARG A 51 -4.74 3.72 8.33
C ARG A 51 -3.49 4.07 7.54
N LEU A 52 -2.44 4.51 8.23
CA LEU A 52 -1.15 4.84 7.61
C LEU A 52 -0.42 3.58 7.15
N VAL A 53 -0.48 2.50 7.92
CA VAL A 53 0.07 1.20 7.54
C VAL A 53 -0.56 0.73 6.23
N LYS A 54 -1.88 0.69 6.15
CA LYS A 54 -2.59 0.28 4.93
C LYS A 54 -2.30 1.21 3.74
N GLN A 55 -2.16 2.51 3.98
CA GLN A 55 -1.79 3.45 2.92
C GLN A 55 -0.35 3.23 2.45
N ALA A 56 0.58 2.94 3.36
CA ALA A 56 1.97 2.65 3.02
C ALA A 56 2.10 1.34 2.24
N GLU A 57 1.33 0.32 2.57
CA GLU A 57 1.26 -0.93 1.80
C GLU A 57 0.73 -0.70 0.39
N LYS A 58 -0.34 0.09 0.27
CA LYS A 58 -0.87 0.47 -1.04
C LYS A 58 0.16 1.26 -1.85
N ARG A 59 0.87 2.20 -1.22
CA ARG A 59 1.97 2.94 -1.84
C ARG A 59 3.06 1.98 -2.31
N LYS A 60 3.58 1.11 -1.44
CA LYS A 60 4.59 0.11 -1.81
C LYS A 60 4.16 -0.79 -2.97
N ALA A 61 2.89 -1.22 -3.00
CA ALA A 61 2.35 -2.01 -4.10
C ALA A 61 2.24 -1.21 -5.41
N THR A 62 1.99 0.10 -5.33
CA THR A 62 1.87 0.99 -6.49
C THR A 62 3.23 1.52 -6.97
N GLU A 63 4.14 1.77 -6.04
CA GLU A 63 5.53 2.23 -6.21
C GLU A 63 6.48 1.08 -6.56
N ALA A 64 5.99 -0.16 -6.68
CA ALA A 64 6.74 -1.24 -7.27
C ALA A 64 7.29 -0.74 -8.62
N MET A 65 8.63 -0.61 -8.70
CA MET A 65 9.32 0.15 -9.75
C MET A 65 8.74 -0.15 -11.11
N THR A 66 8.23 0.89 -11.78
CA THR A 66 7.76 0.75 -13.15
C THR A 66 8.96 0.42 -14.03
N VAL A 67 8.74 -0.31 -15.12
CA VAL A 67 9.82 -0.60 -16.10
C VAL A 67 10.48 0.70 -16.55
N GLU A 68 9.70 1.77 -16.71
CA GLU A 68 10.19 3.10 -17.01
C GLU A 68 11.11 3.66 -15.91
N SER A 69 10.74 3.55 -14.63
CA SER A 69 11.59 4.05 -13.53
C SER A 69 12.92 3.29 -13.45
N VAL A 70 12.91 1.98 -13.75
CA VAL A 70 14.14 1.17 -13.83
C VAL A 70 15.02 1.63 -14.99
N ILE A 71 14.45 1.83 -16.19
CA ILE A 71 15.20 2.28 -17.38
C ILE A 71 15.80 3.67 -17.15
N ARG A 72 15.04 4.60 -16.57
CA ARG A 72 15.53 5.95 -16.23
C ARG A 72 16.67 5.89 -15.22
N ALA A 73 16.53 5.09 -14.16
CA ALA A 73 17.59 4.90 -13.17
C ALA A 73 18.87 4.29 -13.77
N TRP A 74 18.74 3.29 -14.65
CA TRP A 74 19.87 2.72 -15.37
C TRP A 74 20.51 3.73 -16.33
N TYR A 75 19.69 4.51 -17.05
CA TYR A 75 20.16 5.53 -17.97
C TYR A 75 21.02 6.58 -17.26
N GLU A 76 20.54 7.12 -16.14
CA GLU A 76 21.28 8.10 -15.33
C GLU A 76 22.57 7.50 -14.73
N ALA A 77 22.49 6.28 -14.20
CA ALA A 77 23.62 5.66 -13.52
C ALA A 77 24.73 5.20 -14.49
N TYR A 78 24.36 4.71 -15.68
CA TYR A 78 25.27 4.03 -16.61
C TYR A 78 25.39 4.70 -17.97
N CYS A 79 24.28 5.01 -18.65
CA CYS A 79 24.32 5.51 -20.04
C CYS A 79 24.97 6.88 -20.16
N VAL A 80 24.64 7.82 -19.26
CA VAL A 80 25.21 9.18 -19.25
C VAL A 80 26.73 9.16 -19.14
N LYS A 81 27.29 8.19 -18.40
CA LYS A 81 28.73 8.10 -18.14
C LYS A 81 29.47 7.29 -19.20
N ASN A 82 28.85 6.25 -19.74
CA ASN A 82 29.56 5.22 -20.52
C ASN A 82 29.22 5.18 -22.01
N LYS A 83 28.12 5.82 -22.46
CA LYS A 83 27.72 5.81 -23.89
C LYS A 83 27.74 7.22 -24.50
N LYS A 84 28.44 7.37 -25.62
CA LYS A 84 28.33 8.55 -26.49
C LYS A 84 26.95 8.57 -27.16
N GLY A 85 26.30 9.74 -27.20
CA GLY A 85 24.93 9.87 -27.74
C GLY A 85 23.84 9.33 -26.81
N SER A 86 24.07 9.36 -25.49
CA SER A 86 23.09 8.91 -24.49
C SER A 86 21.72 9.56 -24.70
N GLU A 87 21.67 10.83 -25.13
CA GLU A 87 20.44 11.60 -25.37
C GLU A 87 19.43 10.95 -26.33
N GLN A 88 19.85 9.99 -27.16
CA GLN A 88 18.99 9.28 -28.11
C GLN A 88 18.40 7.97 -27.57
N ILE A 89 18.81 7.54 -26.38
CA ILE A 89 18.42 6.26 -25.77
C ILE A 89 17.09 6.38 -25.00
N LEU A 90 16.73 7.60 -24.60
CA LEU A 90 15.59 7.88 -23.73
C LEU A 90 14.47 8.62 -24.48
#